data_AF-A0A936EIQ3-F1
#
_entry.id   AF-A0A936EIQ3-F1
#
_cell.length_a   1.000
_cell.length_b   1.000
_cell.length_c   1.000
_cell.angle_alpha   90.00
_cell.angle_beta   90.00
_cell.angle_gamma   90.00
#
_symmetry.space_group_name_H-M   'P 1'
#
loop_
_entity.id
_entity.type
_entity.pdbx_description
1 polymer ?
#
loop_
_entity_poly.entity_id
_entity_poly.type
_entity_poly.pdbx_seq_one_letter_code
_entity_poly.pdbx_strand_id
1 'polypeptide(L)' 'MDGVECVARFWHPVALCLDEAGNLYVADLGNFCVRKVTPE' A
#
# COMPACT_ATOMS: atom_id res chain seq x y z
N MET A 1 20.82 -16.29 4.43
CA MET A 1 19.75 -15.45 5.02
C MET A 1 19.60 -14.28 4.10
N ASP A 2 18.97 -14.50 2.94
CA ASP A 2 18.62 -13.41 2.04
C ASP A 2 17.18 -13.07 2.38
N GLY A 3 17.01 -12.01 3.17
CA GLY A 3 15.70 -11.51 3.52
C GLY A 3 15.02 -11.12 2.22
N VAL A 4 14.06 -11.93 1.78
CA VAL A 4 13.10 -11.54 0.76
C VAL A 4 12.38 -10.35 1.36
N GLU A 5 12.82 -9.14 1.03
CA GLU A 5 11.92 -8.01 1.01
C GLU A 5 10.84 -8.43 0.04
N CYS A 6 9.72 -8.92 0.58
CA CYS A 6 8.49 -9.11 -0.18
C CYS A 6 8.16 -7.72 -0.72
N VAL A 7 8.68 -7.40 -1.90
CA VAL A 7 8.33 -6.17 -2.62
C VAL A 7 6.82 -6.15 -2.62
N ALA A 8 6.23 -5.27 -1.82
CA ALA A 8 4.80 -5.22 -1.62
C ALA A 8 4.18 -4.89 -2.98
N ARG A 9 3.63 -5.89 -3.67
CA ARG A 9 2.93 -5.68 -4.92
C ARG A 9 1.50 -5.31 -4.62
N PHE A 10 1.08 -4.17 -5.13
CA PHE A 10 -0.34 -3.90 -5.30
C PHE A 10 -0.92 -4.94 -6.27
N TRP A 11 -2.12 -5.43 -5.96
CA TRP A 11 -2.85 -6.36 -6.80
C TRP A 11 -4.28 -5.86 -6.99
N HIS A 12 -4.53 -5.22 -8.15
CA HIS A 12 -5.82 -4.60 -8.48
C HIS A 12 -6.25 -3.51 -7.48
N PRO A 13 -5.47 -2.42 -7.33
CA PRO A 13 -5.86 -1.29 -6.51
C PRO A 13 -7.07 -0.58 -7.14
N VAL A 14 -8.07 -0.24 -6.32
CA VAL A 14 -9.35 0.32 -6.81
C VAL A 14 -9.63 1.74 -6.33
N ALA A 15 -8.96 2.20 -5.27
CA ALA A 15 -9.15 3.54 -4.73
C ALA A 15 -7.91 4.05 -4.01
N LEU A 16 -7.79 5.38 -3.96
CA LEU A 16 -6.71 6.12 -3.30
C LEU A 16 -7.29 7.24 -2.45
N CYS A 17 -6.69 7.50 -1.28
CA CYS A 17 -7.03 8.63 -0.40
C CYS A 17 -5.77 9.16 0.28
N LEU A 18 -5.71 10.47 0.52
CA LEU A 18 -4.63 11.13 1.26
C LEU A 18 -5.15 11.59 2.62
N ASP A 19 -4.32 11.50 3.65
CA ASP A 19 -4.54 12.21 4.92
C ASP A 19 -3.81 13.56 4.96
N GLU A 20 -4.08 14.37 5.99
CA GLU A 20 -3.46 15.69 6.18
C GLU A 20 -1.93 15.63 6.39
N ALA A 21 -1.41 14.48 6.80
CA ALA A 21 0.02 14.24 6.96
C ALA A 21 0.69 13.78 5.65
N GLY A 22 -0.06 13.65 4.55
CA GLY A 22 0.45 13.24 3.25
C GLY A 22 0.62 11.72 3.08
N ASN A 23 0.07 10.91 3.99
CA ASN A 23 0.08 9.46 3.82
C ASN A 23 -0.93 9.04 2.75
N LEU A 24 -0.52 8.14 1.85
CA LEU A 24 -1.38 7.56 0.83
C LEU A 24 -1.96 6.25 1.32
N TYR A 25 -3.29 6.18 1.35
CA TYR A 25 -4.04 4.97 1.59
C TYR A 25 -4.50 4.37 0.27
N VAL A 26 -4.23 3.08 0.07
CA VAL A 26 -4.56 2.33 -1.15
C VAL A 26 -5.50 1.20 -0.80
N ALA A 27 -6.70 1.18 -1.40
CA ALA A 27 -7.58 0.03 -1.33
C ALA A 27 -7.11 -1.03 -2.34
N ASP A 28 -6.41 -2.05 -1.85
CA ASP A 28 -5.76 -3.07 -2.66
C ASP A 28 -6.64 -4.33 -2.75
N LEU A 29 -7.61 -4.29 -3.66
CA LEU A 29 -8.74 -5.22 -3.68
C LEU A 29 -8.31 -6.68 -3.84
N GLY A 30 -7.36 -6.98 -4.75
CA GLY A 30 -6.88 -8.34 -4.96
C GLY A 30 -6.21 -8.92 -3.72
N ASN A 31 -5.57 -8.08 -2.91
CA ASN A 31 -4.96 -8.49 -1.65
C ASN A 31 -5.90 -8.41 -0.44
N PHE A 32 -7.17 -8.03 -0.63
CA PHE A 32 -8.16 -7.88 0.43
C PHE A 32 -7.70 -7.00 1.60
N CYS A 33 -6.93 -5.96 1.32
CA CYS A 33 -6.39 -5.07 2.36
C CYS A 33 -6.40 -3.60 1.96
N VAL A 34 -6.26 -2.73 2.97
CA VAL A 34 -5.93 -1.32 2.79
C VAL A 34 -4.47 -1.14 3.17
N ARG A 35 -3.66 -0.64 2.24
CA ARG A 35 -2.24 -0.37 2.46
C ARG A 35 -2.03 1.12 2.74
N LYS A 36 -1.11 1.43 3.64
CA LYS A 36 -0.65 2.81 3.92
C LYS A 36 0.77 2.97 3.38
N VAL A 37 1.00 4.04 2.63
CA VAL A 37 2.32 4.47 2.15
C VAL A 37 2.64 5.80 2.81
N THR A 38 3.68 5.82 3.63
CA THR A 38 4.18 7.01 4.32
C THR A 38 5.32 7.62 3.50
N PRO A 39 5.36 8.95 3.33
CA PRO A 39 6.54 9.62 2.81
C PRO A 39 7.61 9.66 3.92
N GLU A 40 8.50 8.67 3.95
CA GLU A 40 9.75 8.65 4.74
C GLU A 40 10.96 8.51 3.82
#